data_AF-A0A7G2JZY6-F1
#
_entry.id   AF-A0A7G2JZY6-F1
#
_cell.length_a   1.000
_cell.length_b   1.000
_cell.length_c   1.000
_cell.angle_alpha   90.00
_cell.angle_beta   90.00
_cell.angle_gamma   90.00
#
_symmetry.space_group_name_H-M   'P 1'
#
loop_
_entity.id
_entity.type
_entity.pdbx_description
1 polymer ?
#
loop_
_entity_poly.entity_id
_entity_poly.type
_entity_poly.pdbx_seq_one_letter_code
_entity_poly.pdbx_strand_id
1 'polypeptide(L)'
;ETGKRDNSIYLSLSLPLGDNHSADSGYSRSGNDINQRLGVNGSFGERHQWSYGINASRNNQGYRSYDANLAHNNSIGSYRASYSRDSLKNRSTSLGASGAVVAHKHGITLSQPVGESFAIIHAKDAAGAKVESGANVSLDYFGNAVMPYTSPYEINCTSCKLMFSLKRQQGASFEHQARLFLESKGLTFIAANQNFKCGELDLIMNDKETIVFVEVRQRSHSAYGSAIESVDWRKQQKWLDAANLWNDLAGILIFALAGMGSYYFSDRTFDEKILWVAIYPTLFFIGTTLYVKSMMRERKNPRYFWASVIFHLLCVLIFVVSQ
;
A
#
# COMPACT_ATOMS: atom_id res chain seq x y z
N GLU A 1 52.02 36.03 16.16
CA GLU A 1 51.62 34.77 15.50
C GLU A 1 51.95 34.85 14.03
N THR A 2 52.90 34.04 13.54
CA THR A 2 53.21 33.98 12.10
C THR A 2 52.11 33.18 11.41
N GLY A 3 51.16 33.86 10.76
CA GLY A 3 50.08 33.20 10.00
C GLY A 3 50.64 32.40 8.84
N LYS A 4 50.81 31.08 9.02
CA LYS A 4 51.11 30.18 7.91
C LYS A 4 49.86 30.07 7.04
N ARG A 5 50.01 30.43 5.77
CA ARG A 5 48.95 30.34 4.77
C ARG A 5 48.74 28.87 4.43
N ASP A 6 47.57 28.33 4.76
CA ASP A 6 47.19 26.96 4.44
C ASP A 6 46.26 26.97 3.23
N ASN A 7 46.69 26.36 2.13
CA ASN A 7 45.94 26.31 0.88
C ASN A 7 45.49 24.88 0.66
N SER A 8 44.18 24.68 0.54
CA SER A 8 43.59 23.39 0.25
C SER A 8 42.80 23.40 -1.08
N ILE A 9 43.03 22.37 -1.89
CA ILE A 9 42.34 22.15 -3.17
C ILE A 9 41.67 20.78 -3.10
N TYR A 10 40.39 20.72 -3.44
CA TYR A 10 39.60 19.48 -3.45
C TYR A 10 38.96 19.28 -4.82
N LEU A 11 39.07 18.06 -5.33
CA LEU A 11 38.37 17.58 -6.51
C LEU A 11 37.67 16.27 -6.14
N SER A 12 36.39 16.14 -6.47
CA SER A 12 35.61 14.92 -6.23
C SER A 12 34.77 14.57 -7.45
N LEU A 13 34.83 13.30 -7.83
CA LEU A 13 33.98 12.69 -8.84
C LEU A 13 33.12 11.64 -8.16
N SER A 14 31.80 11.68 -8.37
CA SER A 14 30.88 10.66 -7.87
C SER A 14 30.08 10.10 -9.04
N LEU A 15 30.05 8.78 -9.15
CA LEU A 15 29.36 8.03 -10.18
C LEU A 15 28.29 7.16 -9.50
N PRO A 16 26.99 7.44 -9.71
CA PRO A 16 25.93 6.56 -9.24
C PRO A 16 25.97 5.25 -10.04
N LEU A 17 25.98 4.13 -9.34
CA LEU A 17 25.98 2.77 -9.88
C LEU A 17 24.61 2.13 -9.59
N GLY A 18 23.58 2.64 -10.27
CA GLY A 18 22.18 2.27 -10.02
C GLY A 18 21.56 3.05 -8.85
N ASP A 19 20.47 2.52 -8.30
CA ASP A 19 19.64 3.25 -7.33
C ASP A 19 20.23 3.30 -5.91
N ASN A 20 21.08 2.32 -5.58
CA ASN A 20 21.45 2.04 -4.19
C ASN A 20 22.96 2.07 -3.93
N HIS A 21 23.78 2.28 -4.95
CA HIS A 21 25.23 2.22 -4.86
C HIS A 21 25.86 3.38 -5.62
N SER A 22 27.02 3.84 -5.16
CA SER A 22 27.79 4.89 -5.82
C SER A 22 29.28 4.60 -5.65
N ALA A 23 30.05 4.87 -6.69
CA ALA A 23 31.50 4.95 -6.60
C ALA A 23 31.92 6.41 -6.52
N ASP A 24 32.83 6.73 -5.63
CA ASP A 24 33.41 8.06 -5.50
C ASP A 24 34.92 8.02 -5.62
N SER A 25 35.47 9.06 -6.21
CA SER A 25 36.89 9.30 -6.35
C SER A 25 37.17 10.73 -5.91
N GLY A 26 38.17 10.91 -5.07
CA GLY A 26 38.54 12.21 -4.56
C GLY A 26 40.02 12.44 -4.63
N TYR A 27 40.39 13.65 -5.00
CA TYR A 27 41.75 14.17 -4.90
C TYR A 27 41.70 15.39 -4.00
N SER A 28 42.59 15.45 -3.02
CA SER A 28 42.71 16.60 -2.13
C SER A 28 44.17 16.91 -1.91
N ARG A 29 44.51 18.19 -1.94
CA ARG A 29 45.85 18.70 -1.63
C ARG A 29 45.70 19.74 -0.54
N SER A 30 46.37 19.55 0.60
CA SER A 30 46.45 20.55 1.68
C SER A 30 47.92 20.85 1.92
N GLY A 31 48.37 22.05 1.56
CA GLY A 31 49.78 22.39 1.55
C GLY A 31 50.61 21.43 0.68
N ASN A 32 51.43 20.60 1.33
CA ASN A 32 52.30 19.62 0.68
C ASN A 32 51.76 18.17 0.72
N ASP A 33 50.69 17.93 1.47
CA ASP A 33 50.06 16.62 1.56
C ASP A 33 49.02 16.47 0.45
N ILE A 34 49.10 15.36 -0.28
CA ILE A 34 48.19 15.03 -1.38
C ILE A 34 47.54 13.70 -1.04
N ASN A 35 46.23 13.70 -0.84
CA ASN A 35 45.46 12.50 -0.57
C ASN A 35 44.52 12.18 -1.73
N GLN A 36 44.61 10.94 -2.21
CA GLN A 36 43.74 10.36 -3.22
C GLN A 36 42.86 9.31 -2.55
N ARG A 37 41.55 9.39 -2.74
CA ARG A 37 40.57 8.44 -2.18
C ARG A 37 39.74 7.82 -3.30
N LEU A 38 39.45 6.54 -3.16
CA LEU A 38 38.54 5.77 -3.99
C LEU A 38 37.59 5.02 -3.07
N GLY A 39 36.30 5.22 -3.26
CA GLY A 39 35.24 4.70 -2.42
C GLY A 39 34.16 4.01 -3.22
N VAL A 40 33.58 2.97 -2.64
CA VAL A 40 32.30 2.40 -3.08
C VAL A 40 31.39 2.35 -1.86
N ASN A 41 30.27 3.05 -1.96
CA ASN A 41 29.29 3.18 -0.90
C ASN A 41 27.93 2.74 -1.43
N GLY A 42 27.07 2.23 -0.54
CA GLY A 42 25.72 1.86 -0.92
C GLY A 42 24.83 1.53 0.25
N SER A 43 23.58 1.19 -0.06
CA SER A 43 22.59 0.81 0.93
C SER A 43 21.76 -0.38 0.47
N PHE A 44 21.24 -1.16 1.41
CA PHE A 44 20.40 -2.32 1.13
C PHE A 44 19.30 -2.50 2.19
N GLY A 45 18.34 -3.35 1.88
CA GLY A 45 17.10 -3.52 2.64
C GLY A 45 15.93 -2.74 2.01
N GLU A 46 14.70 -3.17 2.33
CA GLU A 46 13.48 -2.62 1.73
C GLU A 46 13.30 -1.10 1.96
N ARG A 47 13.92 -0.55 3.01
CA ARG A 47 13.90 0.88 3.33
C ARG A 47 15.30 1.49 3.37
N HIS A 48 16.27 0.85 2.71
CA HIS A 48 17.67 1.29 2.72
C HIS A 48 18.24 1.43 4.13
N GLN A 49 17.76 0.61 5.07
CA GLN A 49 18.10 0.71 6.49
C GLN A 49 19.55 0.27 6.79
N TRP A 50 20.17 -0.47 5.88
CA TRP A 50 21.58 -0.83 5.96
C TRP A 50 22.39 0.04 5.01
N SER A 51 23.51 0.58 5.49
CA SER A 51 24.47 1.30 4.67
C SER A 51 25.83 0.65 4.81
N TYR A 52 26.58 0.57 3.72
CA TYR A 52 27.93 0.04 3.73
C TYR A 52 28.85 0.91 2.87
N GLY A 53 30.14 0.89 3.19
CA GLY A 53 31.13 1.70 2.49
C GLY A 53 32.51 1.12 2.60
N ILE A 54 33.19 0.98 1.47
CA ILE A 54 34.59 0.58 1.41
C ILE A 54 35.36 1.72 0.76
N ASN A 55 36.38 2.23 1.44
CA ASN A 55 37.25 3.29 0.95
C ASN A 55 38.70 2.84 0.97
N ALA A 56 39.43 3.19 -0.07
CA ALA A 56 40.88 3.07 -0.13
C ALA A 56 41.46 4.47 -0.34
N SER A 57 42.40 4.87 0.50
CA SER A 57 43.08 6.16 0.37
C SER A 57 44.58 5.98 0.23
N ARG A 58 45.23 6.93 -0.44
CA ARG A 58 46.67 7.01 -0.59
C ARG A 58 47.14 8.45 -0.47
N ASN A 59 48.07 8.70 0.44
CA ASN A 59 48.78 9.98 0.55
C ASN A 59 50.09 9.97 -0.28
N ASN A 60 50.58 11.16 -0.62
CA ASN A 60 51.85 11.43 -1.29
C ASN A 60 53.06 10.78 -0.61
N GLN A 61 53.02 10.64 0.72
CA GLN A 61 54.07 9.98 1.51
C GLN A 61 54.07 8.44 1.38
N GLY A 62 53.22 7.88 0.51
CA GLY A 62 53.09 6.44 0.30
C GLY A 62 52.19 5.72 1.32
N TYR A 63 51.65 6.46 2.29
CA TYR A 63 50.67 5.92 3.23
C TYR A 63 49.40 5.49 2.50
N ARG A 64 48.95 4.27 2.78
CA ARG A 64 47.71 3.71 2.23
C ARG A 64 46.77 3.35 3.38
N SER A 65 45.50 3.76 3.33
CA SER A 65 44.47 3.30 4.25
C SER A 65 43.40 2.52 3.50
N TYR A 66 42.81 1.55 4.20
CA TYR A 66 41.66 0.80 3.77
C TYR A 66 40.64 0.84 4.89
N ASP A 67 39.44 1.32 4.58
CA ASP A 67 38.39 1.61 5.55
C ASP A 67 37.13 0.90 5.08
N ALA A 68 36.53 0.09 5.94
CA ALA A 68 35.27 -0.59 5.71
C ALA A 68 34.28 -0.16 6.79
N ASN A 69 33.07 0.23 6.40
CA ASN A 69 32.04 0.75 7.29
C ASN A 69 30.73 0.04 6.99
N LEU A 70 29.96 -0.24 8.04
CA LEU A 70 28.63 -0.81 8.00
C LEU A 70 27.77 -0.05 9.02
N ALA A 71 26.58 0.38 8.63
CA ALA A 71 25.63 1.05 9.50
C ALA A 71 24.24 0.43 9.32
N HIS A 72 23.48 0.38 10.40
CA HIS A 72 22.11 -0.09 10.43
C HIS A 72 21.25 0.88 11.21
N ASN A 73 20.28 1.52 10.54
CA ASN A 73 19.36 2.49 11.12
C ASN A 73 17.98 1.84 11.32
N ASN A 74 17.59 1.62 12.57
CA ASN A 74 16.29 1.05 12.93
C ASN A 74 15.45 2.05 13.74
N SER A 75 14.17 1.77 13.96
CA SER A 75 13.28 2.62 14.76
C SER A 75 13.78 2.88 16.18
N ILE A 76 14.48 1.91 16.78
CA ILE A 76 15.00 1.96 18.16
C ILE A 76 16.41 2.56 18.29
N GLY A 77 17.09 2.90 17.19
CA GLY A 77 18.48 3.36 17.25
C GLY A 77 19.26 3.15 15.95
N SER A 78 20.48 3.71 15.90
CA SER A 78 21.46 3.47 14.86
C SER A 78 22.66 2.70 15.39
N TYR A 79 23.09 1.71 14.63
CA TYR A 79 24.23 0.85 14.95
C TYR A 79 25.27 1.02 13.85
N ARG A 80 26.55 1.16 14.22
CA ARG A 80 27.65 1.35 13.29
C ARG A 80 28.80 0.43 13.65
N ALA A 81 29.40 -0.17 12.64
CA ALA A 81 30.61 -0.94 12.75
C ALA A 81 31.57 -0.44 11.67
N SER A 82 32.81 -0.17 12.04
CA SER A 82 33.85 0.18 11.08
C SER A 82 35.17 -0.45 11.43
N TYR A 83 35.95 -0.71 10.39
CA TYR A 83 37.24 -1.34 10.46
C TYR A 83 38.17 -0.60 9.51
N SER A 84 39.28 -0.09 10.01
CA SER A 84 40.31 0.52 9.18
C SER A 84 41.68 -0.08 9.43
N ARG A 85 42.48 -0.09 8.36
CA ARG A 85 43.86 -0.53 8.40
C ARG A 85 44.71 0.39 7.55
N ASP A 86 45.83 0.84 8.11
CA ASP A 86 46.80 1.65 7.38
C ASP A 86 48.08 0.85 7.03
N SER A 87 48.91 1.44 6.18
CA SER A 87 50.20 0.89 5.79
C SER A 87 51.25 0.91 6.90
N LEU A 88 51.01 1.64 8.00
CA LEU A 88 51.82 1.65 9.22
C LEU A 88 51.48 0.47 10.15
N LYS A 89 50.62 -0.44 9.72
CA LYS A 89 50.09 -1.59 10.48
C LYS A 89 49.17 -1.21 11.64
N ASN A 90 48.72 0.04 11.73
CA ASN A 90 47.65 0.40 12.65
C ASN A 90 46.35 -0.25 12.17
N ARG A 91 45.57 -0.72 13.14
CA ARG A 91 44.26 -1.31 12.91
C ARG A 91 43.31 -0.63 13.88
N SER A 92 42.24 -0.04 13.37
CA SER A 92 41.18 0.50 14.21
C SER A 92 39.90 -0.29 13.94
N THR A 93 39.24 -0.71 15.01
CA THR A 93 37.93 -1.35 14.94
C THR A 93 37.03 -0.56 15.86
N SER A 94 35.94 -0.02 15.33
CA SER A 94 34.96 0.74 16.09
C SER A 94 33.58 0.14 15.96
N LEU A 95 32.92 -0.01 17.10
CA LEU A 95 31.51 -0.36 17.20
C LEU A 95 30.81 0.78 17.92
N GLY A 96 29.69 1.23 17.39
CA GLY A 96 28.90 2.32 17.95
C GLY A 96 27.42 1.98 17.92
N ALA A 97 26.72 2.34 18.98
CA ALA A 97 25.27 2.33 19.03
C ALA A 97 24.80 3.69 19.55
N SER A 98 23.81 4.27 18.91
CA SER A 98 23.20 5.53 19.36
C SER A 98 21.68 5.44 19.27
N GLY A 99 21.01 6.03 20.24
CA GLY A 99 19.57 6.04 20.37
C GLY A 99 19.15 7.02 21.45
N ALA A 100 17.86 7.14 21.66
CA ALA A 100 17.27 7.90 22.75
C ALA A 100 16.19 7.06 23.45
N VAL A 101 15.97 7.39 24.72
CA VAL A 101 14.90 6.83 25.54
C VAL A 101 13.97 7.97 25.89
N VAL A 102 12.72 7.91 25.44
CA VAL A 102 11.74 8.96 25.66
C VAL A 102 10.67 8.45 26.62
N ALA A 103 10.57 9.08 27.79
CA ALA A 103 9.48 8.85 28.73
C ALA A 103 8.34 9.82 28.44
N HIS A 104 7.12 9.30 28.29
CA HIS A 104 5.92 10.09 28.03
C HIS A 104 4.67 9.44 28.65
N LYS A 105 3.52 10.11 28.55
CA LYS A 105 2.26 9.69 29.20
C LYS A 105 1.76 8.28 28.85
N HIS A 106 2.24 7.68 27.75
CA HIS A 106 1.82 6.33 27.32
C HIS A 106 2.93 5.27 27.53
N GLY A 107 4.01 5.62 28.22
CA GLY A 107 5.09 4.70 28.57
C GLY A 107 6.49 5.22 28.24
N ILE A 108 7.41 4.28 28.03
CA ILE A 108 8.78 4.55 27.63
C ILE A 108 8.97 3.97 26.23
N THR A 109 9.41 4.80 25.29
CA THR A 109 9.67 4.39 23.91
C THR A 109 11.12 4.64 23.57
N LEU A 110 11.76 3.61 23.00
CA LEU A 110 13.10 3.70 22.44
C LEU A 110 13.04 4.29 21.04
N SER A 111 14.01 5.12 20.71
CA SER A 111 14.06 5.78 19.41
C SER A 111 15.48 5.97 18.91
N GLN A 112 15.59 6.39 17.65
CA GLN A 112 16.81 7.04 17.16
C GLN A 112 17.14 8.28 18.00
N PRO A 113 18.41 8.75 17.97
CA PRO A 113 18.78 10.00 18.62
C PRO A 113 17.82 11.14 18.21
N VAL A 114 17.25 11.80 19.21
CA VAL A 114 16.27 12.89 19.00
C VAL A 114 16.95 14.25 19.05
N GLY A 115 16.48 15.18 18.23
CA GLY A 115 16.91 16.59 18.31
C GLY A 115 16.15 17.37 19.39
N GLU A 116 16.25 18.70 19.34
CA GLU A 116 15.50 19.59 20.24
C GLU A 116 13.98 19.53 19.99
N SER A 117 13.59 19.41 18.72
CA SER A 117 12.20 19.26 18.30
C SER A 117 11.96 17.84 17.78
N PHE A 118 11.19 17.07 18.53
CA PHE A 118 10.77 15.71 18.19
C PHE A 118 9.27 15.54 18.47
N ALA A 119 8.64 14.59 17.79
CA ALA A 119 7.23 14.26 17.98
C ALA A 119 7.06 12.85 18.54
N ILE A 120 6.03 12.67 19.37
CA ILE A 120 5.62 11.37 19.89
C ILE A 120 4.31 10.99 19.22
N ILE A 121 4.28 9.83 18.59
CA ILE A 121 3.11 9.24 17.94
C ILE A 121 2.58 8.15 18.86
N HIS A 122 1.27 8.17 19.11
CA HIS A 122 0.59 7.09 19.81
C HIS A 122 -0.66 6.68 19.02
N ALA A 123 -0.68 5.44 18.55
CA ALA A 123 -1.81 4.84 17.87
C ALA A 123 -1.95 3.37 18.33
N LYS A 124 -2.83 3.16 19.32
CA LYS A 124 -3.03 1.91 20.07
C LYS A 124 -3.23 0.68 19.19
N ASP A 125 -3.90 0.83 18.05
CA ASP A 125 -4.24 -0.28 17.15
C ASP A 125 -3.36 -0.34 15.88
N ALA A 126 -2.26 0.41 15.87
CA ALA A 126 -1.32 0.50 14.75
C ALA A 126 0.07 -0.02 15.13
N ALA A 127 0.17 -0.97 16.05
CA ALA A 127 1.43 -1.61 16.41
C ALA A 127 2.14 -2.18 15.17
N GLY A 128 3.44 -1.90 15.04
CA GLY A 128 4.22 -2.28 13.86
C GLY A 128 3.95 -1.45 12.59
N ALA A 129 3.03 -0.48 12.63
CA ALA A 129 2.82 0.43 11.50
C ALA A 129 4.09 1.24 11.23
N LYS A 130 4.41 1.40 9.96
CA LYS A 130 5.60 2.13 9.51
C LYS A 130 5.25 3.60 9.39
N VAL A 131 6.07 4.48 9.93
CA VAL A 131 5.88 5.92 9.77
C VAL A 131 6.55 6.37 8.47
N GLU A 132 5.80 7.03 7.60
CA GLU A 132 6.30 7.68 6.38
C GLU A 132 6.99 8.99 6.76
N SER A 133 8.20 8.89 7.31
CA SER A 133 8.96 10.03 7.85
C SER A 133 10.41 10.09 7.35
N GLY A 134 10.82 9.27 6.38
CA GLY A 134 12.23 9.15 5.95
C GLY A 134 13.18 8.52 7.01
N ALA A 135 12.78 8.54 8.28
CA ALA A 135 13.57 8.12 9.44
C ALA A 135 13.58 6.62 9.72
N ASN A 136 13.04 5.77 8.84
CA ASN A 136 12.88 4.34 9.14
C ASN A 136 12.20 4.01 10.49
N VAL A 137 11.30 4.89 10.94
CA VAL A 137 10.55 4.74 12.19
C VAL A 137 9.36 3.80 12.00
N SER A 138 9.04 3.04 13.04
CA SER A 138 7.88 2.15 13.14
C SER A 138 7.32 2.19 14.56
N LEU A 139 6.01 1.97 14.70
CA LEU A 139 5.35 1.89 16.00
C LEU A 139 5.78 0.62 16.74
N ASP A 140 6.01 0.77 18.03
CA ASP A 140 6.30 -0.33 18.94
C ASP A 140 5.04 -1.19 19.18
N TYR A 141 5.20 -2.23 20.01
CA TYR A 141 4.11 -3.13 20.35
C TYR A 141 2.93 -2.44 21.05
N PHE A 142 3.19 -1.34 21.76
CA PHE A 142 2.17 -0.55 22.45
C PHE A 142 1.56 0.56 21.55
N GLY A 143 1.98 0.62 20.29
CA GLY A 143 1.53 1.62 19.34
C GLY A 143 2.21 2.98 19.50
N ASN A 144 3.36 3.05 20.16
CA ASN A 144 4.13 4.29 20.32
C ASN A 144 5.28 4.37 19.31
N ALA A 145 5.59 5.58 18.83
CA ALA A 145 6.80 5.87 18.08
C ALA A 145 7.29 7.27 18.40
N VAL A 146 8.59 7.49 18.24
CA VAL A 146 9.19 8.82 18.35
C VAL A 146 9.79 9.18 17.00
N MET A 147 9.41 10.34 16.49
CA MET A 147 9.95 10.92 15.28
C MET A 147 11.12 11.86 15.65
N PRO A 148 12.36 11.52 15.29
CA PRO A 148 13.56 12.19 15.82
C PRO A 148 13.77 13.62 15.31
N TYR A 149 13.12 13.97 14.19
CA TYR A 149 13.19 15.29 13.59
C TYR A 149 11.80 15.73 13.14
N THR A 150 11.39 16.92 13.58
CA THR A 150 10.20 17.64 13.10
C THR A 150 10.65 19.01 12.61
N SER A 151 10.10 19.51 11.51
CA SER A 151 10.29 20.91 11.15
C SER A 151 9.49 21.78 12.12
N PRO A 152 10.12 22.62 12.96
CA PRO A 152 9.39 23.51 13.84
C PRO A 152 8.65 24.55 13.01
N TYR A 153 7.45 24.93 13.44
CA TYR A 153 6.59 25.92 12.77
C TYR A 153 6.11 25.51 11.36
N GLU A 154 6.28 24.25 10.96
CA GLU A 154 5.69 23.66 9.74
C GLU A 154 4.70 22.54 10.08
N ILE A 155 3.73 22.30 9.20
CA ILE A 155 2.81 21.17 9.32
C ILE A 155 3.58 19.89 8.96
N ASN A 156 3.94 19.11 9.97
CA ASN A 156 4.54 17.80 9.79
C ASN A 156 3.42 16.77 9.50
N CYS A 157 3.13 16.52 8.23
CA CYS A 157 2.16 15.49 7.82
C CYS A 157 2.75 14.07 8.01
N THR A 158 2.60 13.51 9.21
CA THR A 158 3.01 12.14 9.49
C THR A 158 1.90 11.15 9.12
N SER A 159 2.10 10.36 8.06
CA SER A 159 1.20 9.23 7.76
C SER A 159 1.79 7.93 8.29
N CYS A 160 0.95 7.11 8.93
CA CYS A 160 1.32 5.76 9.34
C CYS A 160 0.81 4.77 8.30
N LYS A 161 1.73 4.03 7.71
CA LYS A 161 1.45 2.92 6.81
C LYS A 161 1.31 1.64 7.62
N LEU A 162 0.08 1.23 7.87
CA LEU A 162 -0.17 -0.19 8.13
C LEU A 162 0.21 -0.95 6.86
N MET A 163 0.88 -2.09 7.01
CA MET A 163 1.46 -2.86 5.91
C MET A 163 0.35 -3.59 5.10
N PHE A 164 -0.49 -2.81 4.41
CA PHE A 164 -1.28 -3.24 3.26
C PHE A 164 -0.74 -2.52 2.01
N SER A 165 -0.15 -3.31 1.11
CA SER A 165 0.32 -3.05 -0.27
C SER A 165 0.57 -1.59 -0.74
N LEU A 166 1.83 -1.30 -1.08
CA LEU A 166 2.39 -0.05 -1.64
C LEU A 166 1.72 0.49 -2.93
N LYS A 167 0.83 -0.26 -3.60
CA LYS A 167 0.10 0.22 -4.79
C LYS A 167 -1.07 1.17 -4.49
N ARG A 168 -1.59 1.18 -3.25
CA ARG A 168 -2.76 1.99 -2.85
C ARG A 168 -2.44 3.44 -2.46
N GLN A 169 -1.20 3.76 -2.09
CA GLN A 169 -0.87 5.08 -1.50
C GLN A 169 -0.59 6.20 -2.52
N GLN A 170 -0.11 5.89 -3.73
CA GLN A 170 -0.12 6.90 -4.79
C GLN A 170 -1.56 7.21 -5.23
N GLY A 171 -2.45 6.21 -5.26
CA GLY A 171 -3.87 6.39 -5.57
C GLY A 171 -4.60 7.32 -4.59
N ALA A 172 -4.37 7.15 -3.28
CA ALA A 172 -5.10 7.86 -2.23
C ALA A 172 -5.00 9.41 -2.29
N SER A 173 -3.84 9.96 -2.67
CA SER A 173 -3.69 11.42 -2.79
C SER A 173 -4.44 11.97 -4.01
N PHE A 174 -4.41 11.25 -5.14
CA PHE A 174 -5.18 11.61 -6.34
C PHE A 174 -6.68 11.39 -6.14
N GLU A 175 -7.08 10.35 -5.40
CA GLU A 175 -8.48 10.13 -5.00
C GLU A 175 -8.99 11.29 -4.15
N HIS A 176 -8.18 11.76 -3.20
CA HIS A 176 -8.53 12.91 -2.38
C HIS A 176 -8.67 14.19 -3.22
N GLN A 177 -7.76 14.42 -4.17
CA GLN A 177 -7.84 15.57 -5.08
C GLN A 177 -9.04 15.49 -6.04
N ALA A 178 -9.34 14.30 -6.55
CA ALA A 178 -10.52 14.05 -7.39
C ALA A 178 -11.83 14.28 -6.62
N ARG A 179 -11.91 13.84 -5.35
CA ARG A 179 -13.05 14.12 -4.48
C ARG A 179 -13.29 15.61 -4.33
N LEU A 180 -12.27 16.37 -3.94
CA LEU A 180 -12.38 17.83 -3.76
C LEU A 180 -12.80 18.54 -5.06
N PHE A 181 -12.28 18.09 -6.21
CA PHE A 181 -12.68 18.63 -7.50
C PHE A 181 -14.17 18.36 -7.78
N LEU A 182 -14.66 17.14 -7.55
CA LEU A 182 -16.06 16.77 -7.80
C LEU A 182 -17.01 17.45 -6.82
N GLU A 183 -16.62 17.60 -5.56
CA GLU A 183 -17.36 18.40 -4.57
C GLU A 183 -17.46 19.86 -5.02
N SER A 184 -16.37 20.44 -5.55
CA SER A 184 -16.40 21.81 -6.09
C SER A 184 -17.31 21.97 -7.32
N LYS A 185 -17.64 20.86 -8.00
CA LYS A 185 -18.58 20.82 -9.13
C LYS A 185 -20.02 20.54 -8.71
N GLY A 186 -20.29 20.40 -7.42
CA GLY A 186 -21.64 20.26 -6.87
C GLY A 186 -22.07 18.81 -6.61
N LEU A 187 -21.18 17.83 -6.73
CA LEU A 187 -21.48 16.45 -6.36
C LEU A 187 -21.28 16.25 -4.86
N THR A 188 -22.16 15.51 -4.20
CA THR A 188 -22.02 15.17 -2.78
C THR A 188 -21.30 13.84 -2.61
N PHE A 189 -20.27 13.80 -1.77
CA PHE A 189 -19.51 12.58 -1.49
C PHE A 189 -20.35 11.58 -0.66
N ILE A 190 -20.31 10.30 -1.05
CA ILE A 190 -20.95 9.20 -0.31
C ILE A 190 -19.89 8.35 0.40
N ALA A 191 -18.95 7.77 -0.36
CA ALA A 191 -17.97 6.83 0.18
C ALA A 191 -16.73 6.71 -0.72
N ALA A 192 -15.60 6.29 -0.15
CA ALA A 192 -14.35 6.01 -0.86
C ALA A 192 -13.84 4.61 -0.53
N ASN A 193 -12.99 4.05 -1.40
CA ASN A 193 -12.25 2.80 -1.18
C ASN A 193 -13.16 1.62 -0.74
N GLN A 194 -14.30 1.47 -1.42
CA GLN A 194 -15.29 0.44 -1.08
C GLN A 194 -14.96 -0.86 -1.80
N ASN A 195 -14.76 -1.93 -1.03
CA ASN A 195 -14.51 -3.27 -1.57
C ASN A 195 -15.81 -4.08 -1.63
N PHE A 196 -16.16 -4.52 -2.83
CA PHE A 196 -17.28 -5.41 -3.08
C PHE A 196 -16.77 -6.79 -3.51
N LYS A 197 -17.62 -7.83 -3.40
CA LYS A 197 -17.31 -9.19 -3.89
C LYS A 197 -16.85 -9.23 -5.36
N CYS A 198 -17.16 -8.20 -6.15
CA CYS A 198 -16.88 -8.10 -7.59
C CYS A 198 -15.79 -7.08 -7.98
N GLY A 199 -15.21 -6.32 -7.04
CA GLY A 199 -14.18 -5.32 -7.35
C GLY A 199 -14.04 -4.22 -6.29
N GLU A 200 -13.02 -3.37 -6.46
CA GLU A 200 -12.76 -2.19 -5.62
C GLU A 200 -13.28 -0.93 -6.33
N LEU A 201 -13.91 -0.03 -5.57
CA LEU A 201 -14.44 1.24 -6.04
C LEU A 201 -13.73 2.40 -5.33
N ASP A 202 -13.13 3.31 -6.10
CA ASP A 202 -12.32 4.41 -5.55
C ASP A 202 -13.20 5.47 -4.89
N LEU A 203 -14.24 5.99 -5.59
CA LEU A 203 -15.16 7.01 -5.10
C LEU A 203 -16.60 6.75 -5.53
N ILE A 204 -17.55 7.02 -4.62
CA ILE A 204 -18.99 7.05 -4.84
C ILE A 204 -19.48 8.47 -4.54
N MET A 205 -20.07 9.12 -5.53
CA MET A 205 -20.61 10.47 -5.45
C MET A 205 -22.11 10.46 -5.76
N ASN A 206 -22.83 11.47 -5.32
CA ASN A 206 -24.22 11.68 -5.69
C ASN A 206 -24.37 13.02 -6.42
N ASP A 207 -25.00 12.96 -7.59
CA ASP A 207 -25.43 14.11 -8.38
C ASP A 207 -26.96 14.11 -8.45
N LYS A 208 -27.58 14.81 -7.49
CA LYS A 208 -29.04 14.90 -7.31
C LYS A 208 -29.70 13.53 -7.12
N GLU A 209 -30.32 12.98 -8.17
CA GLU A 209 -31.02 11.68 -8.17
C GLU A 209 -30.14 10.53 -8.71
N THR A 210 -28.91 10.83 -9.14
CA THR A 210 -28.02 9.84 -9.78
C THR A 210 -26.79 9.56 -8.91
N ILE A 211 -26.57 8.28 -8.61
CA ILE A 211 -25.33 7.80 -7.99
C ILE A 211 -24.25 7.67 -9.07
N VAL A 212 -23.13 8.35 -8.87
CA VAL A 212 -21.99 8.40 -9.78
C VAL A 212 -20.82 7.64 -9.18
N PHE A 213 -20.41 6.56 -9.85
CA PHE A 213 -19.22 5.79 -9.49
C PHE A 213 -18.01 6.32 -10.25
N VAL A 214 -16.92 6.62 -9.54
CA VAL A 214 -15.73 7.26 -10.11
C VAL A 214 -14.50 6.41 -9.82
N GLU A 215 -13.74 6.07 -10.87
CA GLU A 215 -12.41 5.46 -10.78
C GLU A 215 -11.34 6.51 -11.11
N VAL A 216 -10.33 6.63 -10.24
CA VAL A 216 -9.31 7.67 -10.30
C VAL A 216 -8.03 7.08 -10.88
N ARG A 217 -7.55 7.64 -11.99
CA ARG A 217 -6.33 7.17 -12.67
C ARG A 217 -5.33 8.29 -12.88
N GLN A 218 -4.11 8.11 -12.38
CA GLN A 218 -2.98 9.00 -12.66
C GLN A 218 -2.30 8.61 -13.98
N ARG A 219 -1.98 9.59 -14.83
CA ARG A 219 -1.16 9.41 -16.05
C ARG A 219 0.07 10.30 -15.97
N SER A 220 1.23 9.80 -16.44
CA SER A 220 2.52 10.52 -16.43
C SER A 220 2.88 11.20 -17.76
N HIS A 221 2.10 11.03 -18.84
CA HIS A 221 2.33 11.66 -20.14
C HIS A 221 1.03 12.05 -20.85
N SER A 222 1.03 13.20 -21.52
CA SER A 222 -0.12 13.85 -22.18
C SER A 222 -0.19 13.62 -23.69
N ALA A 223 0.27 12.46 -24.19
CA ALA A 223 0.20 12.13 -25.61
C ALA A 223 -0.56 10.81 -25.81
N TYR A 224 -1.61 10.89 -26.63
CA TYR A 224 -2.50 9.84 -27.16
C TYR A 224 -3.79 9.48 -26.38
N GLY A 225 -4.92 9.58 -27.11
CA GLY A 225 -6.12 8.76 -26.97
C GLY A 225 -7.23 9.30 -26.05
N SER A 226 -8.38 9.63 -26.64
CA SER A 226 -9.60 10.09 -25.97
C SER A 226 -10.08 9.16 -24.84
N ALA A 227 -10.56 9.75 -23.74
CA ALA A 227 -11.03 9.08 -22.52
C ALA A 227 -12.13 8.01 -22.70
N ILE A 228 -12.72 7.90 -23.89
CA ILE A 228 -13.81 6.96 -24.18
C ILE A 228 -13.31 5.54 -24.52
N GLU A 229 -12.03 5.35 -24.82
CA GLU A 229 -11.47 4.04 -25.21
C GLU A 229 -10.92 3.21 -24.04
N SER A 230 -10.88 3.75 -22.81
CA SER A 230 -10.24 3.07 -21.67
C SER A 230 -11.19 2.47 -20.63
N VAL A 231 -12.50 2.44 -20.88
CA VAL A 231 -13.40 1.55 -20.17
C VAL A 231 -13.31 0.20 -20.87
N ASP A 232 -12.44 -0.68 -20.38
CA ASP A 232 -12.33 -2.04 -20.91
C ASP A 232 -13.74 -2.67 -20.86
N TRP A 233 -14.27 -3.08 -22.02
CA TRP A 233 -15.59 -3.69 -22.19
C TRP A 233 -15.85 -4.80 -21.15
N ARG A 234 -14.78 -5.51 -20.77
CA ARG A 234 -14.81 -6.55 -19.73
C ARG A 234 -15.12 -6.03 -18.32
N LYS A 235 -14.68 -4.82 -17.95
CA LYS A 235 -15.00 -4.20 -16.65
C LYS A 235 -16.46 -3.75 -16.61
N GLN A 236 -16.95 -3.12 -17.67
CA GLN A 236 -18.35 -2.69 -17.76
C GLN A 236 -19.33 -3.87 -17.75
N GLN A 237 -18.98 -4.94 -18.47
CA GLN A 237 -19.78 -6.17 -18.52
C GLN A 237 -19.86 -6.86 -17.15
N LYS A 238 -18.76 -6.88 -16.38
CA LYS A 238 -18.77 -7.41 -15.00
C LYS A 238 -19.71 -6.66 -14.05
N TRP A 239 -19.83 -5.34 -14.19
CA TRP A 239 -20.69 -4.54 -13.31
C TRP A 239 -22.16 -4.70 -13.68
N LEU A 240 -22.45 -4.79 -14.99
CA LEU A 240 -23.77 -5.15 -15.49
C LEU A 240 -24.16 -6.57 -15.04
N ASP A 241 -23.24 -7.54 -15.06
CA ASP A 241 -23.51 -8.91 -14.61
C ASP A 241 -23.82 -8.97 -13.11
N ALA A 242 -23.09 -8.19 -12.29
CA ALA A 242 -23.36 -8.09 -10.86
C ALA A 242 -24.73 -7.44 -10.58
N ALA A 243 -25.05 -6.34 -11.27
CA ALA A 243 -26.35 -5.68 -11.13
C ALA A 243 -27.51 -6.59 -11.59
N ASN A 244 -27.33 -7.32 -12.69
CA ASN A 244 -28.31 -8.30 -13.17
C ASN A 244 -28.53 -9.44 -12.18
N LEU A 245 -27.46 -9.96 -11.55
CA LEU A 245 -27.58 -11.00 -10.52
C LEU A 245 -28.35 -10.49 -9.28
N TRP A 246 -28.09 -9.26 -8.85
CA TRP A 246 -28.82 -8.64 -7.74
C TRP A 246 -30.30 -8.44 -8.07
N ASN A 247 -30.61 -8.01 -9.29
CA ASN A 247 -31.98 -7.85 -9.74
C ASN A 247 -32.72 -9.19 -9.85
N ASP A 248 -32.06 -10.23 -10.37
CA ASP A 248 -32.60 -11.59 -10.43
C ASP A 248 -32.92 -12.11 -9.01
N LEU A 249 -32.00 -11.93 -8.04
CA LEU A 249 -32.21 -12.34 -6.65
C LEU A 249 -33.32 -11.55 -5.94
N ALA A 250 -33.38 -10.23 -6.17
CA ALA A 250 -34.44 -9.39 -5.62
C ALA A 250 -35.82 -9.81 -6.15
N GLY A 251 -35.92 -10.11 -7.45
CA GLY A 251 -37.15 -10.63 -8.06
C GLY A 251 -37.59 -11.96 -7.45
N ILE A 252 -36.65 -12.91 -7.30
CA ILE A 252 -36.93 -14.21 -6.67
C ILE A 252 -37.43 -14.04 -5.22
N LEU A 253 -36.77 -13.18 -4.44
CA LEU A 253 -37.13 -12.93 -3.04
C LEU A 253 -38.52 -12.29 -2.91
N ILE A 254 -38.84 -11.31 -3.76
CA ILE A 254 -40.15 -10.66 -3.78
C ILE A 254 -41.25 -11.66 -4.10
N PHE A 255 -41.07 -12.52 -5.10
CA PHE A 255 -42.04 -13.55 -5.45
C PHE A 255 -42.21 -14.59 -4.33
N ALA A 256 -41.12 -15.00 -3.68
CA ALA A 256 -41.18 -15.92 -2.54
C ALA A 256 -41.94 -15.32 -1.35
N LEU A 257 -41.63 -14.06 -0.99
CA LEU A 257 -42.32 -13.34 0.09
C LEU A 257 -43.78 -13.07 -0.21
N ALA A 258 -44.11 -12.71 -1.45
CA ALA A 258 -45.50 -12.50 -1.89
C ALA A 258 -46.31 -13.81 -1.88
N GLY A 259 -45.69 -14.93 -2.31
CA GLY A 259 -46.31 -16.26 -2.25
C GLY A 259 -46.60 -16.70 -0.81
N MET A 260 -45.64 -16.52 0.10
CA MET A 260 -45.84 -16.78 1.52
C MET A 260 -46.92 -15.86 2.12
N GLY A 261 -46.91 -14.58 1.76
CA GLY A 261 -47.93 -13.62 2.21
C GLY A 261 -49.34 -14.02 1.76
N SER A 262 -49.51 -14.41 0.50
CA SER A 262 -50.80 -14.89 -0.04
C SER A 262 -51.32 -16.11 0.72
N TYR A 263 -50.44 -17.08 0.99
CA TYR A 263 -50.79 -18.28 1.78
C TYR A 263 -51.17 -17.93 3.22
N TYR A 264 -50.38 -17.08 3.88
CA TYR A 264 -50.63 -16.63 5.24
C TYR A 264 -51.94 -15.85 5.38
N PHE A 265 -52.28 -14.98 4.42
CA PHE A 265 -53.54 -14.23 4.46
C PHE A 265 -54.78 -15.11 4.25
N SER A 266 -54.63 -16.25 3.55
CA SER A 266 -55.71 -17.20 3.33
C SER A 266 -55.97 -18.09 4.56
N ASP A 267 -54.94 -18.76 5.07
CA ASP A 267 -55.10 -19.79 6.12
C ASP A 267 -54.83 -19.26 7.54
N ARG A 268 -54.21 -18.07 7.67
CA ARG A 268 -53.79 -17.43 8.94
C ARG A 268 -52.94 -18.31 9.87
N THR A 269 -52.30 -19.34 9.33
CA THR A 269 -51.42 -20.25 10.03
C THR A 269 -50.00 -20.19 9.45
N PHE A 270 -49.01 -20.29 10.32
CA PHE A 270 -47.62 -20.53 9.93
C PHE A 270 -47.37 -22.03 10.07
N ASP A 271 -47.60 -22.77 8.99
CA ASP A 271 -47.34 -24.20 8.91
C ASP A 271 -46.14 -24.49 8.01
N GLU A 272 -45.66 -25.75 7.96
CA GLU A 272 -44.53 -26.11 7.10
C GLU A 272 -44.84 -25.99 5.60
N LYS A 273 -46.13 -25.90 5.22
CA LYS A 273 -46.56 -25.78 3.82
C LYS A 273 -46.24 -24.40 3.24
N ILE A 274 -46.21 -23.35 4.06
CA ILE A 274 -45.80 -22.01 3.63
C ILE A 274 -44.38 -21.99 3.04
N LEU A 275 -43.48 -22.83 3.58
CA LEU A 275 -42.11 -22.97 3.08
C LEU A 275 -42.10 -23.64 1.71
N TRP A 276 -42.93 -24.66 1.49
CA TRP A 276 -43.07 -25.29 0.17
C TRP A 276 -43.62 -24.32 -0.88
N VAL A 277 -44.58 -23.46 -0.50
CA VAL A 277 -45.11 -22.38 -1.36
C VAL A 277 -44.02 -21.37 -1.74
N ALA A 278 -43.04 -21.13 -0.88
CA ALA A 278 -41.89 -20.28 -1.19
C ALA A 278 -40.84 -20.99 -2.08
N ILE A 279 -40.60 -22.27 -1.83
CA ILE A 279 -39.51 -23.04 -2.45
C ILE A 279 -39.80 -23.35 -3.91
N TYR A 280 -41.01 -23.79 -4.27
CA TYR A 280 -41.31 -24.20 -5.66
C TYR A 280 -41.14 -23.07 -6.69
N PRO A 281 -41.71 -21.86 -6.49
CA PRO A 281 -41.50 -20.74 -7.42
C PRO A 281 -40.04 -20.28 -7.44
N THR A 282 -39.37 -20.29 -6.28
CA THR A 282 -37.95 -19.93 -6.17
C THR A 282 -37.07 -20.84 -7.02
N LEU A 283 -37.26 -22.16 -6.92
CA LEU A 283 -36.53 -23.13 -7.75
C LEU A 283 -36.84 -22.98 -9.24
N PHE A 284 -38.09 -22.67 -9.59
CA PHE A 284 -38.50 -22.42 -10.97
C PHE A 284 -37.80 -21.20 -11.57
N PHE A 285 -37.75 -20.07 -10.85
CA PHE A 285 -37.04 -18.87 -11.31
C PHE A 285 -35.52 -19.04 -11.37
N ILE A 286 -34.92 -19.80 -10.43
CA ILE A 286 -33.50 -20.14 -10.48
C ILE A 286 -33.20 -21.03 -11.71
N GLY A 287 -34.06 -22.03 -11.98
CA GLY A 287 -33.89 -22.91 -13.15
C GLY A 287 -33.99 -22.17 -14.48
N THR A 288 -35.01 -21.32 -14.63
CA THR A 288 -35.20 -20.52 -15.85
C THR A 288 -34.08 -19.50 -16.06
N THR A 289 -33.60 -18.82 -15.02
CA THR A 289 -32.48 -17.87 -15.12
C THR A 289 -31.17 -18.56 -15.51
N LEU A 290 -30.87 -19.73 -14.94
CA LEU A 290 -29.71 -20.55 -15.32
C LEU A 290 -29.82 -21.07 -16.75
N TYR A 291 -31.00 -21.53 -17.17
CA TYR A 291 -31.26 -21.98 -18.53
C TYR A 291 -31.03 -20.85 -19.54
N VAL A 292 -31.64 -19.68 -19.33
CA VAL A 292 -31.47 -18.49 -20.20
C VAL A 292 -30.01 -18.05 -20.27
N LYS A 293 -29.29 -18.03 -19.14
CA LYS A 293 -27.86 -17.70 -19.11
C LYS A 293 -27.04 -18.74 -19.89
N SER A 294 -27.31 -20.04 -19.72
CA SER A 294 -26.58 -21.11 -20.40
C SER A 294 -26.85 -21.20 -21.91
N MET A 295 -28.08 -20.97 -22.37
CA MET A 295 -28.49 -21.29 -23.74
C MET A 295 -28.58 -20.06 -24.65
N MET A 296 -28.99 -18.91 -24.11
CA MET A 296 -29.23 -17.69 -24.89
C MET A 296 -28.19 -16.59 -24.65
N ARG A 297 -27.93 -16.23 -23.39
CA ARG A 297 -27.15 -15.01 -23.06
C ARG A 297 -25.62 -15.25 -23.04
N GLU A 298 -25.18 -16.39 -22.52
CA GLU A 298 -23.75 -16.73 -22.36
C GLU A 298 -23.40 -18.11 -22.94
N ARG A 299 -23.90 -18.41 -24.15
CA ARG A 299 -23.79 -19.74 -24.79
C ARG A 299 -22.37 -20.31 -24.92
N LYS A 300 -21.34 -19.45 -24.94
CA LYS A 300 -19.93 -19.86 -25.05
C LYS A 300 -19.23 -20.08 -23.69
N ASN A 301 -19.90 -19.79 -22.57
CA ASN A 301 -19.33 -19.91 -21.23
C ASN A 301 -19.62 -21.32 -20.64
N PRO A 302 -18.61 -22.19 -20.51
CA PRO A 302 -18.83 -23.58 -20.09
C PRO A 302 -19.34 -23.69 -18.64
N ARG A 303 -19.12 -22.66 -17.81
CA ARG A 303 -19.54 -22.67 -16.40
C ARG A 303 -21.06 -22.64 -16.24
N TYR A 304 -21.75 -21.78 -16.99
CA TYR A 304 -23.22 -21.68 -16.92
C TYR A 304 -23.91 -22.90 -17.51
N PHE A 305 -23.32 -23.51 -18.54
CA PHE A 305 -23.81 -24.78 -19.08
C PHE A 305 -23.79 -25.89 -18.01
N TRP A 306 -22.63 -26.12 -17.38
CA TRP A 306 -22.52 -27.13 -16.32
C TRP A 306 -23.38 -26.80 -15.10
N ALA A 307 -23.45 -25.53 -14.68
CA ALA A 307 -24.30 -25.12 -13.57
C ALA A 307 -25.79 -25.40 -13.83
N SER A 308 -26.26 -25.11 -15.05
CA SER A 308 -27.63 -25.40 -15.48
C SER A 308 -27.91 -26.91 -15.50
N VAL A 309 -27.02 -27.71 -16.09
CA VAL A 309 -27.17 -29.17 -16.15
C VAL A 309 -27.19 -29.79 -14.75
N ILE A 310 -26.26 -29.40 -13.87
CA ILE A 310 -26.20 -29.89 -12.48
C ILE A 310 -27.48 -29.52 -11.72
N PHE A 311 -27.94 -28.26 -11.84
CA PHE A 311 -29.15 -27.81 -11.16
C PHE A 311 -30.39 -28.60 -11.58
N HIS A 312 -30.61 -28.79 -12.88
CA HIS A 312 -31.79 -29.54 -13.37
C HIS A 312 -31.69 -31.03 -13.03
N LEU A 313 -30.50 -31.64 -13.10
CA LEU A 313 -30.30 -33.03 -12.67
C LEU A 313 -30.57 -33.20 -11.17
N LEU A 314 -30.15 -32.25 -10.33
CA LEU A 314 -30.47 -32.27 -8.90
C LEU A 314 -31.97 -32.12 -8.65
N CYS A 315 -32.67 -31.23 -9.36
CA CYS A 315 -34.13 -31.11 -9.23
C CYS A 315 -34.85 -32.42 -9.62
N VAL A 316 -34.43 -33.08 -10.70
CA VAL A 316 -34.97 -34.38 -11.11
C VAL A 316 -34.66 -35.45 -10.07
N LEU A 317 -33.43 -35.50 -9.55
CA LEU A 317 -33.04 -36.46 -8.52
C LEU A 317 -33.83 -36.26 -7.22
N ILE A 318 -33.99 -35.01 -6.77
CA ILE A 318 -34.81 -34.67 -5.60
C ILE A 318 -36.25 -35.11 -5.84
N PHE A 319 -36.82 -34.84 -7.01
CA PHE A 319 -38.17 -35.26 -7.37
C PHE A 319 -38.33 -36.79 -7.31
N VAL A 320 -37.39 -37.54 -7.88
CA VAL A 320 -37.39 -39.01 -7.88
C VAL A 320 -37.22 -39.60 -6.49
N VAL A 321 -36.41 -38.97 -5.62
CA VAL A 321 -36.21 -39.40 -4.22
C VAL A 321 -37.40 -39.03 -3.33
N SER A 322 -38.17 -38.00 -3.70
CA SER A 322 -39.34 -37.52 -2.97
C SER A 322 -40.67 -38.19 -3.36
N GLN A 323 -40.66 -39.06 -4.38
CA GLN A 323 -41.78 -39.92 -4.80
C GLN A 323 -41.78 -41.22 -3.99
#